data_AF-A0A9W9LYQ4-F1
#
_entry.id   AF-A0A9W9LYQ4-F1
#
_cell.length_a   1.000
_cell.length_b   1.000
_cell.length_c   1.000
_cell.angle_alpha   90.00
_cell.angle_beta   90.00
_cell.angle_gamma   90.00
#
_symmetry.space_group_name_H-M   'P 1'
#
loop_
_entity.id
_entity.type
_entity.pdbx_description
1 polymer ?
#
loop_
_entity_poly.entity_id
_entity_poly.type
_entity_poly.pdbx_seq_one_letter_code
_entity_poly.pdbx_strand_id
1 'polypeptide(L)'
;MVLVCRVNSPRVSRICSDSAQLSAIEVTRIYLRRGKIRQAADVVKGNYKGISLHFKADGLEEPPKAAMVDFLYAEHNDRPLPSVPRKVFLIWYLEYTRLFEGIVDLSTNILVHHVELPRDFHGPVDRAEMNEAAQVVMKDPRAQAVPGRGP
;
A
#
# COMPACT_ATOMS: atom_id res chain seq x y z
N MET A 1 -10.95 -10.12 -5.70
CA MET A 1 -11.50 -11.20 -4.88
C MET A 1 -12.15 -10.54 -3.67
N VAL A 2 -13.47 -10.40 -3.68
CA VAL A 2 -14.24 -9.75 -2.60
C VAL A 2 -14.66 -10.85 -1.64
N LEU A 3 -14.12 -10.85 -0.42
CA LEU A 3 -14.58 -11.74 0.63
C LEU A 3 -15.75 -11.05 1.36
N VAL A 4 -16.98 -11.45 1.03
CA VAL A 4 -18.19 -11.04 1.74
C VAL A 4 -18.28 -11.87 3.01
N CYS A 5 -18.00 -11.26 4.16
CA CYS A 5 -18.28 -11.88 5.45
C CYS A 5 -19.72 -11.51 5.85
N ARG A 6 -20.59 -12.53 5.85
CA ARG A 6 -22.02 -12.46 6.13
C ARG A 6 -22.22 -12.29 7.64
N VAL A 7 -22.51 -11.08 8.12
CA VAL A 7 -22.87 -10.86 9.53
C VAL A 7 -24.39 -11.03 9.67
N ASN A 8 -24.77 -12.15 10.27
CA ASN A 8 -26.14 -12.51 10.57
C ASN A 8 -26.53 -11.88 11.92
N SER A 9 -27.22 -10.73 11.92
CA SER A 9 -27.88 -10.21 13.13
C SER A 9 -29.09 -9.34 12.78
N PRO A 10 -30.30 -9.63 13.29
CA PRO A 10 -31.53 -8.92 12.96
C PRO A 10 -31.71 -7.73 13.91
N ARG A 11 -31.01 -6.63 13.68
CA ARG A 11 -31.33 -5.35 14.33
C ARG A 11 -30.79 -4.16 13.54
N VAL A 12 -31.26 -4.03 12.30
CA VAL A 12 -31.11 -2.81 11.51
C VAL A 12 -32.43 -2.07 11.52
N SER A 13 -32.59 -1.17 12.47
CA SER A 13 -33.54 -0.07 12.31
C SER A 13 -33.10 1.10 13.19
N ARG A 14 -32.76 2.20 12.50
CA ARG A 14 -32.56 3.57 13.02
C ARG A 14 -31.29 3.74 13.85
N ILE A 15 -30.37 4.57 13.33
CA ILE A 15 -29.99 5.87 13.90
C ILE A 15 -29.05 6.50 12.85
N CYS A 16 -29.60 7.43 12.06
CA CYS A 16 -28.80 8.53 11.55
C CYS A 16 -28.79 9.57 12.66
N SER A 17 -27.59 9.93 13.16
CA SER A 17 -27.23 11.04 14.05
C SER A 17 -26.49 10.56 15.30
N ASP A 18 -25.18 10.32 15.19
CA ASP A 18 -24.21 10.88 16.13
C ASP A 18 -22.78 10.60 15.65
N SER A 19 -22.00 11.67 15.67
CA SER A 19 -20.56 11.67 15.44
C SER A 19 -19.85 10.85 16.52
N ALA A 20 -18.78 10.16 16.12
CA ALA A 20 -17.84 9.45 16.98
C ALA A 20 -18.29 8.05 17.43
N GLN A 21 -17.97 7.06 16.60
CA GLN A 21 -17.46 5.77 17.05
C GLN A 21 -16.89 5.04 15.84
N LEU A 22 -15.71 5.49 15.41
CA LEU A 22 -14.87 4.70 14.52
C LEU A 22 -14.00 3.84 15.43
N SER A 23 -14.26 2.54 15.48
CA SER A 23 -13.42 1.63 16.28
C SER A 23 -11.99 1.56 15.73
N ALA A 24 -11.02 1.13 16.54
CA ALA A 24 -9.62 0.92 16.16
C ALA A 24 -9.43 0.15 14.83
N ILE A 25 -10.38 -0.70 14.44
CA ILE A 25 -10.40 -1.42 13.15
C ILE A 25 -10.68 -0.47 11.97
N GLU A 26 -11.52 0.55 12.14
CA GLU A 26 -11.80 1.57 11.11
C GLU A 26 -10.65 2.57 10.94
N VAL A 27 -9.85 2.83 11.97
CA VAL A 27 -8.63 3.66 11.87
C VAL A 27 -7.62 3.05 10.90
N THR A 28 -7.55 1.72 10.81
CA THR A 28 -6.72 1.03 9.79
C THR A 28 -7.48 0.78 8.48
N ARG A 29 -8.80 0.58 8.52
CA ARG A 29 -9.62 0.14 7.36
C ARG A 29 -10.16 1.27 6.47
N ILE A 30 -10.15 2.53 6.93
CA ILE A 30 -10.53 3.72 6.13
C ILE A 30 -9.36 4.20 5.21
N TYR A 31 -8.17 3.61 5.34
CA TYR A 31 -6.91 4.30 5.01
C TYR A 31 -6.28 4.08 3.64
N LEU A 32 -6.89 3.28 2.76
CA LEU A 32 -6.42 3.08 1.38
C LEU A 32 -7.41 3.64 0.36
N ARG A 33 -7.85 4.89 0.56
CA ARG A 33 -8.54 5.62 -0.52
C ARG A 33 -7.52 5.85 -1.63
N ARG A 34 -7.84 5.43 -2.87
CA ARG A 34 -6.98 5.53 -4.08
C ARG A 34 -6.20 6.85 -4.23
N GLY A 35 -6.71 7.96 -3.71
CA GLY A 35 -6.04 9.26 -3.76
C GLY A 35 -4.75 9.37 -2.93
N LYS A 36 -4.62 8.61 -1.83
CA LYS A 36 -3.46 8.73 -0.93
C LYS A 36 -2.19 8.11 -1.48
N ILE A 37 -2.29 6.96 -2.14
CA ILE A 37 -1.17 6.34 -2.85
C ILE A 37 -0.71 7.22 -4.02
N ARG A 38 -1.67 7.79 -4.78
CA ARG A 38 -1.36 8.72 -5.88
C ARG A 38 -0.61 9.95 -5.38
N GLN A 39 -1.10 10.56 -4.30
CA GLN A 39 -0.46 11.69 -3.63
C GLN A 39 0.99 11.37 -3.24
N ALA A 40 1.24 10.20 -2.65
CA ALA A 40 2.60 9.77 -2.30
C ALA A 40 3.48 9.56 -3.55
N ALA A 41 2.95 8.91 -4.58
CA ALA A 41 3.68 8.68 -5.83
C ALA A 41 4.03 10.01 -6.53
N ASP A 42 3.15 11.01 -6.47
CA ASP A 42 3.38 12.32 -7.07
C ASP A 42 4.48 13.09 -6.32
N VAL A 43 4.53 12.98 -4.99
CA VAL A 43 5.65 13.51 -4.18
C VAL A 43 6.97 12.89 -4.61
N VAL A 44 7.03 11.56 -4.74
CA VAL A 44 8.26 10.88 -5.19
C VAL A 44 8.63 11.33 -6.60
N LYS A 45 7.71 11.32 -7.56
CA LYS A 45 7.97 11.76 -8.94
C LYS A 45 8.49 13.19 -9.01
N GLY A 46 7.97 14.09 -8.17
CA GLY A 46 8.43 15.48 -8.07
C GLY A 46 9.93 15.59 -7.77
N ASN A 47 10.49 14.64 -7.01
CA ASN A 47 11.92 14.62 -6.68
C ASN A 47 12.82 14.20 -7.86
N TYR A 48 12.27 13.57 -8.90
CA TYR A 48 13.05 12.93 -9.96
C TYR A 48 13.08 13.66 -11.32
N LYS A 49 12.77 14.95 -11.39
CA LYS A 49 12.91 15.79 -12.61
C LYS A 49 12.34 15.17 -13.92
N GLY A 50 11.30 14.34 -13.82
CA GLY A 50 10.68 13.67 -14.97
C GLY A 50 11.33 12.37 -15.43
N ILE A 51 12.29 11.81 -14.67
CA ILE A 51 12.81 10.46 -14.92
C ILE A 51 11.67 9.45 -14.72
N SER A 52 11.61 8.45 -15.59
CA SER A 52 10.61 7.38 -15.50
C SER A 52 10.85 6.52 -14.27
N LEU A 53 9.84 6.42 -13.41
CA LEU A 53 9.84 5.59 -12.21
C LEU A 53 8.89 4.41 -12.39
N HIS A 54 9.37 3.22 -12.04
CA HIS A 54 8.56 2.01 -12.04
C HIS A 54 8.26 1.57 -10.62
N PHE A 55 7.05 1.86 -10.13
CA PHE A 55 6.63 1.52 -8.77
C PHE A 55 6.31 0.03 -8.66
N LYS A 56 6.88 -0.62 -7.63
CA LYS A 56 6.77 -2.07 -7.37
C LYS A 56 5.80 -2.41 -6.28
N ALA A 57 5.84 -1.64 -5.21
CA ALA A 57 4.99 -1.85 -4.05
C ALA A 57 4.67 -0.52 -3.40
N ASP A 58 3.47 -0.48 -2.82
CA ASP A 58 3.01 0.58 -1.95
C ASP A 58 2.37 -0.06 -0.71
N GLY A 59 2.54 0.59 0.43
CA GLY A 59 2.01 0.13 1.70
C GLY A 59 1.75 1.29 2.64
N LEU A 60 0.82 1.12 3.56
CA LEU A 60 0.70 2.05 4.69
C LEU A 60 1.82 1.71 5.68
N GLU A 61 2.59 2.71 6.07
CA GLU A 61 3.54 2.56 7.16
C GLU A 61 2.77 2.64 8.47
N GLU A 62 2.89 1.60 9.29
CA GLU A 62 2.20 1.55 10.58
C GLU A 62 2.73 2.65 11.52
N PRO A 63 1.85 3.35 12.24
CA PRO A 63 2.28 4.34 13.21
C PRO A 63 3.05 3.68 14.36
N PRO A 64 3.99 4.40 15.00
CA PRO A 64 4.72 3.86 16.14
C PRO A 64 3.76 3.37 17.24
N LYS A 65 4.05 2.19 17.80
CA LYS A 65 3.20 1.55 18.83
C LYS A 65 2.85 2.49 19.98
N ALA A 66 3.80 3.30 20.45
CA ALA A 66 3.58 4.27 21.52
C ALA A 66 2.50 5.31 21.15
N ALA A 67 2.60 5.90 19.96
CA ALA A 67 1.61 6.86 19.47
C ALA A 67 0.22 6.22 19.29
N MET A 68 0.18 4.94 18.89
CA MET A 68 -1.09 4.21 18.77
C MET A 68 -1.70 3.92 20.14
N VAL A 69 -0.89 3.59 21.16
CA VAL A 69 -1.38 3.40 22.54
C VAL A 69 -1.99 4.70 23.07
N ASP A 70 -1.32 5.84 22.88
CA ASP A 70 -1.84 7.14 23.32
C ASP A 70 -3.14 7.50 22.60
N PHE A 71 -3.22 7.22 21.30
CA PHE A 71 -4.42 7.41 20.50
C PHE A 71 -5.59 6.57 21.03
N LEU A 72 -5.37 5.27 21.21
CA LEU A 72 -6.40 4.34 21.69
C LEU A 72 -6.84 4.68 23.12
N TYR A 73 -5.90 5.10 23.97
CA TYR A 73 -6.25 5.55 25.31
C TYR A 73 -7.10 6.82 25.27
N ALA A 74 -6.74 7.81 24.44
CA ALA A 74 -7.55 9.02 24.28
C ALA A 74 -8.95 8.70 23.72
N GLU A 75 -9.04 7.82 22.73
CA GLU A 75 -10.29 7.33 22.14
C GLU A 75 -11.18 6.65 23.17
N HIS A 76 -10.63 5.70 23.95
CA HIS A 76 -11.38 4.97 24.96
C HIS A 76 -11.86 5.83 26.14
N ASN A 77 -11.27 7.00 26.35
CA ASN A 77 -11.60 7.91 27.45
C ASN A 77 -12.31 9.18 26.97
N ASP A 78 -12.80 9.21 25.72
CA ASP A 78 -13.45 10.37 25.09
C ASP A 78 -12.62 11.67 25.20
N ARG A 79 -11.30 11.53 25.16
CA ARG A 79 -10.35 12.65 25.19
C ARG A 79 -10.03 13.12 23.76
N PRO A 80 -9.53 14.36 23.60
CA PRO A 80 -9.04 14.81 22.31
C PRO A 80 -7.99 13.85 21.74
N LEU A 81 -8.23 13.39 20.51
CA LEU A 81 -7.37 12.40 19.85
C LEU A 81 -6.03 13.04 19.45
N PRO A 82 -4.89 12.43 19.82
CA PRO A 82 -3.60 12.90 19.37
C PRO A 82 -3.45 12.73 17.85
N SER A 83 -2.70 13.63 17.22
CA SER A 83 -2.42 13.54 15.79
C SER A 83 -1.46 12.39 15.50
N VAL A 84 -1.88 11.44 14.66
CA VAL A 84 -1.06 10.33 14.20
C VAL A 84 -0.66 10.57 12.74
N PRO A 85 0.65 10.70 12.43
CA PRO A 85 1.10 10.97 11.07
C PRO A 85 0.79 9.79 10.15
N ARG A 86 0.32 10.10 8.94
CA ARG A 86 -0.04 9.10 7.94
C ARG A 86 1.08 8.95 6.96
N LYS A 87 1.74 7.80 6.97
CA LYS A 87 2.93 7.55 6.18
C LYS A 87 2.67 6.44 5.17
N VAL A 88 3.22 6.58 3.97
CA VAL A 88 3.11 5.59 2.90
C VAL A 88 4.52 5.15 2.54
N PHE A 89 4.74 3.85 2.62
CA PHE A 89 5.92 3.18 2.13
C PHE A 89 5.78 2.90 0.62
N LEU A 90 6.86 3.12 -0.13
CA LEU A 90 6.93 2.92 -1.57
C LEU A 90 8.26 2.25 -1.92
N ILE A 91 8.21 1.33 -2.89
CA ILE A 91 9.39 0.77 -3.55
C ILE A 91 9.29 1.07 -5.04
N TRP A 92 10.37 1.56 -5.64
CA TRP A 92 10.40 1.85 -7.07
C TRP A 92 11.77 1.62 -7.69
N TYR A 93 11.78 1.29 -8.98
CA TYR A 93 12.98 1.31 -9.80
C TYR A 93 13.13 2.64 -10.54
N LEU A 94 14.37 3.09 -10.66
CA LEU A 94 14.79 4.07 -11.65
C LEU A 94 15.33 3.32 -12.87
N GLU A 95 14.68 3.51 -14.03
CA GLU A 95 15.07 2.90 -15.31
C GLU A 95 15.33 1.38 -15.24
N TYR A 96 14.61 0.67 -14.37
CA TYR A 96 14.75 -0.79 -14.13
C TYR A 96 16.13 -1.26 -13.61
N THR A 97 17.02 -0.36 -13.18
CA THR A 97 18.39 -0.74 -12.77
C THR A 97 18.72 -0.45 -11.31
N ARG A 98 18.13 0.60 -10.73
CA ARG A 98 18.40 1.04 -9.36
C ARG A 98 17.12 1.00 -8.57
N LEU A 99 17.13 0.26 -7.46
CA LEU A 99 15.97 0.08 -6.61
C LEU A 99 16.05 1.04 -5.44
N PHE A 100 14.93 1.68 -5.14
CA PHE A 100 14.78 2.60 -4.03
C PHE A 100 13.60 2.19 -3.18
N GLU A 101 13.74 2.44 -1.89
CA GLU A 101 12.62 2.47 -0.97
C GLU A 101 12.49 3.85 -0.33
N GLY A 102 11.28 4.17 0.08
CA GLY A 102 11.00 5.46 0.69
C GLY A 102 9.71 5.48 1.47
N ILE A 103 9.65 6.42 2.39
CA ILE A 103 8.45 6.69 3.20
C ILE A 103 8.06 8.14 2.98
N VAL A 104 6.83 8.38 2.55
CA VAL A 104 6.24 9.70 2.38
C VAL A 104 5.29 9.98 3.52
N ASP A 105 5.47 11.12 4.20
CA ASP A 105 4.48 11.65 5.13
C ASP A 105 3.42 12.43 4.36
N LEU A 106 2.18 11.93 4.36
CA LEU A 106 1.05 12.51 3.65
C LEU A 106 0.46 13.76 4.33
N SER A 107 0.79 13.98 5.60
CA SER A 107 0.37 15.17 6.34
C SER A 107 1.22 16.38 5.92
N THR A 108 2.50 16.17 5.66
CA THR A 108 3.43 17.24 5.25
C THR A 108 3.76 17.23 3.75
N ASN A 109 3.44 16.15 3.04
CA ASN A 109 3.84 15.90 1.65
C ASN A 109 5.36 15.86 1.45
N ILE A 110 6.07 15.27 2.41
CA ILE A 110 7.54 15.18 2.39
C ILE A 110 7.98 13.72 2.34
N LEU A 111 9.00 13.45 1.54
CA LEU A 111 9.72 12.18 1.54
C LEU A 111 10.64 12.14 2.78
N VAL A 112 10.20 11.45 3.84
CA VAL A 112 10.89 11.40 5.14
C VAL A 112 11.95 10.31 5.22
N HIS A 113 11.85 9.29 4.37
CA HIS A 113 12.85 8.24 4.21
C HIS A 113 13.07 8.01 2.72
N HIS A 114 14.33 7.86 2.33
CA HIS A 114 14.72 7.62 0.94
C HIS A 114 16.09 6.95 0.90
N VAL A 115 16.12 5.70 0.46
CA VAL A 115 17.34 4.88 0.43
C VAL A 115 17.41 4.13 -0.89
N GLU A 116 18.59 4.15 -1.52
CA GLU A 116 18.92 3.23 -2.60
C GLU A 116 19.28 1.88 -2.00
N LEU A 117 18.58 0.83 -2.41
CA LEU A 117 18.86 -0.52 -1.95
C LEU A 117 20.08 -1.11 -2.69
N PRO A 118 20.82 -2.00 -2.02
CA PRO A 118 21.93 -2.73 -2.63
C PRO A 118 21.54 -3.46 -3.91
N ARG A 119 22.52 -3.69 -4.79
CA ARG A 119 22.34 -4.31 -6.12
C ARG A 119 21.87 -5.76 -6.06
N ASP A 120 22.08 -6.43 -4.94
CA ASP A 120 21.65 -7.80 -4.64
C ASP A 120 20.20 -7.89 -4.11
N PHE A 121 19.56 -6.73 -3.86
CA PHE A 121 18.16 -6.70 -3.46
C PHE A 121 17.25 -6.52 -4.68
N HIS A 122 16.23 -7.36 -4.78
CA HIS A 122 15.25 -7.33 -5.85
C HIS A 122 13.87 -6.96 -5.31
N GLY A 123 13.19 -6.04 -6.01
CA GLY A 123 11.82 -5.66 -5.68
C GLY A 123 10.86 -6.82 -5.95
N PRO A 124 9.64 -6.76 -5.37
CA PRO A 124 8.61 -7.74 -5.66
C PRO A 124 8.22 -7.69 -7.14
N VAL A 125 7.86 -8.85 -7.69
CA VAL A 125 7.36 -8.97 -9.06
C VAL A 125 5.97 -8.36 -9.15
N ASP A 126 5.75 -7.49 -10.13
CA ASP A 126 4.45 -6.89 -10.36
C ASP A 126 3.58 -7.72 -11.32
N ARG A 127 2.29 -7.38 -11.39
CA ARG A 127 1.35 -8.13 -12.22
C ARG A 127 1.64 -7.99 -13.72
N ALA A 128 2.14 -6.84 -14.18
CA ALA A 128 2.43 -6.63 -15.58
C ALA A 128 3.61 -7.52 -15.99
N GLU A 129 4.66 -7.57 -15.19
CA GLU A 129 5.81 -8.44 -15.39
C GLU A 129 5.43 -9.92 -15.41
N MET A 130 4.59 -10.38 -14.47
CA MET A 130 4.11 -11.78 -14.49
C MET A 130 3.37 -12.10 -15.79
N ASN A 131 2.52 -11.18 -16.26
CA ASN A 131 1.78 -11.38 -17.51
C ASN A 131 2.71 -11.40 -18.72
N GLU A 132 3.70 -10.50 -18.77
CA GLU A 132 4.70 -10.44 -19.84
C GLU A 132 5.54 -11.72 -19.88
N ALA A 133 6.05 -12.16 -18.73
CA ALA A 133 6.79 -13.41 -18.61
C ALA A 133 5.96 -14.61 -19.09
N ALA A 134 4.69 -14.69 -18.68
CA ALA A 134 3.79 -15.75 -19.14
C ALA A 134 3.59 -15.71 -20.67
N GLN A 135 3.40 -14.52 -21.24
CA GLN A 135 3.24 -14.36 -22.70
C GLN A 135 4.51 -14.74 -23.48
N VAL A 136 5.68 -14.43 -22.96
CA VAL A 136 6.97 -14.82 -23.57
C VAL A 136 7.11 -16.34 -23.58
N VAL A 137 6.84 -17.00 -22.45
CA VAL A 137 6.92 -18.46 -22.34
C VAL A 137 5.92 -19.14 -23.28
N MET A 138 4.68 -18.67 -23.33
CA MET A 138 3.65 -19.24 -24.20
C MET A 138 3.96 -19.11 -25.70
N LYS A 139 4.80 -18.14 -26.08
CA LYS A 139 5.25 -17.93 -27.47
C LYS A 139 6.53 -18.70 -27.80
N ASP A 140 7.25 -19.23 -26.81
CA ASP A 140 8.51 -19.95 -27.03
C ASP A 140 8.23 -21.32 -27.67
N PRO A 141 8.76 -21.59 -28.89
CA PRO A 141 8.59 -22.89 -29.53
C PRO A 141 9.07 -24.07 -28.68
N ARG A 142 10.06 -23.86 -27.81
CA ARG A 142 10.58 -24.90 -26.90
C ARG A 142 9.57 -25.26 -25.82
N ALA A 143 8.80 -24.28 -25.34
CA ALA A 143 7.72 -24.53 -24.38
C ALA A 143 6.54 -25.24 -25.06
N GLN A 144 6.24 -24.89 -26.31
CA GLN A 144 5.17 -25.52 -27.10
C GLN A 144 5.51 -26.95 -27.55
N ALA A 145 6.80 -27.26 -27.73
CA ALA A 145 7.27 -28.57 -28.15
C ALA A 145 7.21 -29.63 -27.03
N VAL A 146 6.94 -29.26 -25.78
CA VAL A 146 6.77 -30.21 -24.67
C VAL A 146 5.39 -30.86 -24.77
N PRO A 147 5.28 -32.15 -25.15
CA PRO A 147 4.00 -32.83 -25.19
C PRO A 147 3.46 -32.97 -23.76
N GLY A 148 2.22 -32.55 -23.52
CA GLY A 148 1.62 -32.54 -22.20
C GLY A 148 1.61 -33.93 -21.56
N ARG A 149 2.29 -34.09 -20.43
CA ARG A 149 1.84 -35.06 -19.42
C ARG A 149 0.63 -34.43 -18.71
N GLY A 150 -0.55 -34.63 -19.28
CA GLY A 150 -1.80 -34.52 -18.52
C GLY A 150 -1.93 -35.70 -17.57
N PRO A 151 -2.71 -35.57 -16.48
CA PRO A 151 -3.05 -36.68 -15.58
C PRO A 151 -3.83 -37.79 -16.29
#